data_AF-A0A5C3N185-F1
#
_entry.id   AF-A0A5C3N185-F1
#
_cell.length_a   1.000
_cell.length_b   1.000
_cell.length_c   1.000
_cell.angle_alpha   90.00
_cell.angle_beta   90.00
_cell.angle_gamma   90.00
#
_symmetry.space_group_name_H-M   'P 1'
#
loop_
_entity.id
_entity.type
_entity.pdbx_description
1 polymer ?
#
loop_
_entity_poly.entity_id
_entity_poly.type
_entity_poly.pdbx_seq_one_letter_code
_entity_poly.pdbx_strand_id
1 'polypeptide(L)'
;MVDYVICLGSDAGPDGLEHPHPSSSPPPSLHSRIDELLSSSDDDDHGPAAGSVNHTVYPALRRMPIAISIETEVVERTEEEARVQLGIWVAAQAKRIHMLLGAAARQRIRGTGMGTEAEVEEDVRRILQRALFPLLFVQTDTWTVYLARVSLVDNALPSTGGPLRVHIYTSFVLGSTSSIVGIYTLLSGLGVLLDWVTTEYRRWWEAILDFAEGKEIGVVG
;
A
#
# COMPACT_ATOMS: atom_id res chain seq x y z
N MET A 1 10.58 8.78 6.72
CA MET A 1 10.06 9.98 6.04
C MET A 1 10.28 9.74 4.56
N VAL A 2 9.25 9.97 3.74
CA VAL A 2 9.26 9.76 2.28
C VAL A 2 9.27 11.14 1.63
N ASP A 3 9.94 11.32 0.49
CA ASP A 3 10.02 12.63 -0.17
C ASP A 3 8.68 13.01 -0.80
N TYR A 4 8.23 12.22 -1.79
CA TYR A 4 6.91 12.38 -2.42
C TYR A 4 6.21 11.04 -2.53
N VAL A 5 4.88 11.09 -2.63
CA VAL A 5 4.05 9.88 -2.72
C VAL A 5 2.88 10.08 -3.66
N ILE A 6 2.50 9.01 -4.35
CA ILE A 6 1.14 8.85 -4.87
C ILE A 6 0.42 7.96 -3.88
N CYS A 7 -0.71 8.43 -3.36
CA CYS A 7 -1.52 7.70 -2.41
C CYS A 7 -2.91 7.46 -2.99
N LEU A 8 -3.57 6.45 -2.45
CA LEU A 8 -4.94 6.14 -2.82
C LEU A 8 -5.87 7.19 -2.18
N GLY A 9 -6.58 7.93 -3.04
CA GLY A 9 -7.48 9.03 -2.70
C GLY A 9 -8.80 8.60 -2.04
N SER A 10 -9.49 9.53 -1.37
CA SER A 10 -10.89 9.30 -1.01
C SER A 10 -11.74 9.20 -2.29
N ASP A 11 -12.88 8.50 -2.22
CA ASP A 11 -13.79 8.27 -3.36
C ASP A 11 -14.45 9.56 -3.89
N ALA A 12 -14.00 10.74 -3.45
CA ALA A 12 -14.33 12.02 -4.04
C ALA A 12 -13.58 12.18 -5.37
N GLY A 13 -14.16 11.64 -6.44
CA GLY A 13 -13.82 12.05 -7.79
C GLY A 13 -14.03 13.57 -7.99
N PRO A 14 -13.49 14.16 -9.06
CA PRO A 14 -13.72 15.57 -9.40
C PRO A 14 -15.19 15.91 -9.70
N ASP A 15 -16.06 14.92 -9.90
CA ASP A 15 -17.48 15.06 -10.26
C ASP A 15 -18.42 14.91 -9.03
N GLY A 16 -18.29 15.79 -8.04
CA GLY A 16 -19.21 15.89 -6.91
C GLY A 16 -20.63 16.39 -7.24
N LEU A 17 -21.17 16.08 -8.42
CA LEU A 17 -22.45 16.61 -8.94
C LEU A 17 -23.45 15.54 -9.44
N GLU A 18 -23.26 14.26 -9.16
CA GLU A 18 -24.31 13.28 -9.44
C GLU A 18 -25.36 13.23 -8.32
N HIS A 19 -26.62 13.49 -8.70
CA HIS A 19 -27.78 13.47 -7.82
C HIS A 19 -28.07 12.07 -7.26
N PRO A 20 -28.46 11.93 -5.97
CA PRO A 20 -28.68 10.62 -5.38
C PRO A 20 -29.98 9.97 -5.85
N HIS A 21 -29.89 8.74 -6.37
CA HIS A 21 -30.99 7.80 -6.47
C HIS A 21 -31.34 7.23 -5.07
N PRO A 22 -32.62 7.17 -4.66
CA PRO A 22 -32.99 6.69 -3.34
C PRO A 22 -33.36 5.20 -3.37
N SER A 23 -32.42 4.29 -3.08
CA SER A 23 -32.73 3.00 -2.43
C SER A 23 -31.48 2.13 -2.15
N SER A 24 -30.58 2.62 -1.29
CA SER A 24 -29.68 1.83 -0.43
C SER A 24 -28.70 2.82 0.19
N SER A 25 -28.38 2.68 1.47
CA SER A 25 -27.22 3.40 2.04
C SER A 25 -26.00 3.08 1.17
N PRO A 26 -25.25 4.08 0.67
CA PRO A 26 -24.03 3.79 -0.08
C PRO A 26 -23.10 2.94 0.79
N PRO A 27 -22.34 1.99 0.19
CA PRO A 27 -21.35 1.24 0.94
C PRO A 27 -20.39 2.20 1.64
N PRO A 28 -19.86 1.84 2.82
CA PRO A 28 -18.94 2.71 3.54
C PRO A 28 -17.74 3.04 2.65
N SER A 29 -17.36 4.32 2.61
CA SER A 29 -16.20 4.77 1.84
C SER A 29 -14.94 4.05 2.31
N LEU A 30 -13.94 3.91 1.43
CA LEU A 30 -12.67 3.29 1.81
C LEU A 30 -12.04 3.99 3.03
N HIS A 31 -12.18 5.31 3.12
CA HIS A 31 -11.66 6.10 4.23
C HIS A 31 -12.30 5.72 5.57
N SER A 32 -13.63 5.53 5.58
CA SER A 32 -14.38 5.11 6.77
C SER A 32 -13.94 3.72 7.24
N ARG A 33 -13.75 2.79 6.30
CA ARG A 33 -13.26 1.43 6.60
C ARG A 33 -11.83 1.45 7.16
N ILE A 34 -10.98 2.33 6.63
CA ILE A 34 -9.64 2.57 7.16
C ILE A 34 -9.68 3.13 8.59
N ASP A 35 -10.59 4.05 8.88
CA ASP A 35 -10.76 4.59 10.23
C ASP A 35 -11.20 3.51 11.22
N GLU A 36 -12.12 2.64 10.80
CA GLU A 36 -12.56 1.49 11.59
C GLU A 36 -11.40 0.53 11.86
N LEU A 37 -10.59 0.19 10.85
CA LEU A 37 -9.38 -0.65 11.01
C LEU A 37 -8.38 -0.05 12.01
N LEU A 38 -8.13 1.26 11.95
CA LEU A 38 -7.20 1.92 12.86
C LEU A 38 -7.75 2.06 14.28
N SER A 39 -9.08 2.15 14.42
CA SER A 39 -9.76 2.22 15.71
C SER A 39 -9.89 0.85 16.37
N SER A 40 -9.98 -0.22 15.58
CA SER A 40 -10.05 -1.58 16.09
C SER A 40 -8.67 -2.14 16.44
N SER A 41 -7.57 -1.60 15.91
CA SER A 41 -6.23 -2.03 16.28
C SER A 41 -5.85 -1.59 17.70
N ASP A 42 -6.32 -2.33 18.71
CA ASP A 42 -5.90 -2.23 20.12
C ASP A 42 -4.50 -2.86 20.31
N ASP A 43 -3.48 -2.33 19.62
CA ASP A 43 -2.10 -2.75 19.84
C ASP A 43 -1.48 -1.86 20.92
N ASP A 44 -1.44 -2.33 22.18
CA ASP A 44 -0.68 -1.75 23.29
C ASP A 44 0.84 -1.57 22.98
N ASP A 45 1.34 -2.20 21.91
CA ASP A 45 2.68 -2.04 21.37
C ASP A 45 2.73 -0.86 20.38
N HIS A 46 2.57 0.35 20.90
CA HIS A 46 2.59 1.59 20.13
C HIS A 46 4.00 1.90 19.61
N GLY A 47 4.41 1.22 18.55
CA GLY A 47 5.37 1.79 17.62
C GLY A 47 4.91 3.20 17.20
N PRO A 48 5.81 4.09 16.77
CA PRO A 48 5.53 5.51 16.58
C PRO A 48 4.41 5.82 15.57
N ALA A 49 3.90 4.85 14.80
CA ALA A 49 2.83 4.99 13.81
C ALA A 49 1.43 4.56 14.29
N ALA A 50 1.19 4.48 15.62
CA ALA A 50 -0.15 4.26 16.17
C ALA A 50 -1.16 5.27 15.58
N GLY A 51 -2.20 4.79 14.91
CA GLY A 51 -3.18 5.63 14.21
C GLY A 51 -2.83 6.04 12.77
N SER A 52 -1.94 5.32 12.09
CA SER A 52 -1.67 5.48 10.65
C SER A 52 -1.75 4.16 9.89
N VAL A 53 -2.34 4.12 8.69
CA VAL A 53 -2.24 2.94 7.81
C VAL A 53 -0.84 2.81 7.18
N ASN A 54 -0.07 3.89 7.20
CA ASN A 54 1.26 3.97 6.63
C ASN A 54 2.35 3.88 7.69
N HIS A 55 3.60 3.70 7.24
CA HIS A 55 4.79 3.71 8.09
C HIS A 55 5.21 5.13 8.55
N THR A 56 4.38 6.14 8.33
CA THR A 56 4.60 7.54 8.69
C THR A 56 3.40 8.09 9.47
N VAL A 57 3.67 9.00 10.41
CA VAL A 57 2.65 9.74 11.18
C VAL A 57 2.27 11.07 10.57
N TYR A 58 2.74 11.38 9.36
CA TYR A 58 2.42 12.63 8.71
C TYR A 58 0.88 12.77 8.56
N PRO A 59 0.23 13.78 9.16
CA PRO A 59 -1.23 13.81 9.31
C PRO A 59 -2.01 13.62 8.01
N ALA A 60 -1.56 14.24 6.92
CA ALA A 60 -2.24 14.16 5.63
C ALA A 60 -2.19 12.75 5.00
N LEU A 61 -1.25 11.90 5.44
CA LEU A 61 -1.06 10.55 4.91
C LEU A 61 -1.57 9.46 5.86
N ARG A 62 -2.00 9.76 7.08
CA ARG A 62 -2.35 8.70 8.06
C ARG A 62 -3.45 7.75 7.61
N ARG A 63 -4.33 8.20 6.72
CA ARG A 63 -5.51 7.47 6.23
C ARG A 63 -5.50 7.25 4.72
N MET A 64 -4.39 7.54 4.09
CA MET A 64 -4.24 7.57 2.63
C MET A 64 -3.15 6.58 2.26
N PRO A 65 -3.47 5.32 1.94
CA PRO A 65 -2.45 4.32 1.73
C PRO A 65 -1.49 4.72 0.61
N ILE A 66 -0.20 4.77 0.93
CA ILE A 66 0.84 5.14 -0.03
C ILE A 66 0.93 4.04 -1.08
N ALA A 67 0.70 4.34 -2.34
CA ALA A 67 0.76 3.38 -3.43
C ALA A 67 2.12 3.37 -4.12
N ILE A 68 2.70 4.56 -4.29
CA ILE A 68 4.00 4.76 -4.94
C ILE A 68 4.82 5.71 -4.09
N SER A 69 6.00 5.27 -3.68
CA SER A 69 7.00 6.14 -3.05
C SER A 69 7.92 6.71 -4.11
N ILE A 70 8.24 8.00 -4.01
CA ILE A 70 9.06 8.72 -4.97
C ILE A 70 10.26 9.28 -4.21
N GLU A 71 11.45 8.88 -4.63
CA GLU A 71 12.72 9.45 -4.21
C GLU A 71 13.16 10.51 -5.21
N THR A 72 13.57 11.68 -4.74
CA THR A 72 14.12 12.73 -5.59
C THR A 72 15.52 13.07 -5.13
N GLU A 73 16.50 13.03 -6.04
CA GLU A 73 17.86 13.36 -5.69
C GLU A 73 18.46 14.48 -6.51
N VAL A 74 19.32 15.26 -5.85
CA VAL A 74 20.24 16.18 -6.51
C VAL A 74 21.42 15.39 -7.08
N VAL A 75 22.07 15.98 -8.10
CA VAL A 75 23.04 15.34 -9.02
C VAL A 75 24.15 14.51 -8.33
N GLU A 76 24.45 14.78 -7.07
CA GLU A 76 25.59 14.19 -6.36
C GLU A 76 25.33 12.77 -5.81
N ARG A 77 24.07 12.34 -5.67
CA ARG A 77 23.72 11.04 -5.06
C ARG A 77 23.53 9.96 -6.12
N THR A 78 23.97 8.74 -5.80
CA THR A 78 23.96 7.62 -6.75
C THR A 78 22.58 6.93 -6.83
N GLU A 79 22.31 6.28 -7.97
CA GLU A 79 21.12 5.42 -8.15
C GLU A 79 21.05 4.30 -7.07
N GLU A 80 22.20 3.78 -6.64
CA GLU A 80 22.28 2.75 -5.61
C GLU A 80 21.82 3.25 -4.24
N GLU A 81 22.21 4.47 -3.85
CA GLU A 81 21.76 5.10 -2.60
C GLU A 81 20.26 5.36 -2.60
N ALA A 82 19.72 5.86 -3.72
CA ALA A 82 18.28 6.03 -3.90
C ALA A 82 17.54 4.69 -3.80
N ARG A 83 18.09 3.62 -4.40
CA ARG A 83 17.50 2.28 -4.30
C ARG A 83 17.50 1.75 -2.86
N VAL A 84 18.53 2.03 -2.07
CA VAL A 84 18.55 1.69 -0.64
C VAL A 84 17.45 2.45 0.12
N GLN A 85 17.29 3.74 -0.14
CA GLN A 85 16.26 4.57 0.50
C GLN A 85 14.85 4.07 0.17
N LEU A 86 14.58 3.82 -1.11
CA LEU A 86 13.35 3.19 -1.59
C LEU A 86 13.10 1.82 -0.92
N GLY A 87 14.14 1.01 -0.75
CA GLY A 87 14.05 -0.27 -0.05
C GLY A 87 13.69 -0.16 1.42
N ILE A 88 14.23 0.85 2.13
CA ILE A 88 13.87 1.13 3.52
C ILE A 88 12.39 1.51 3.62
N TRP A 89 11.89 2.33 2.70
CA TRP A 89 10.48 2.74 2.71
C TRP A 89 9.52 1.59 2.42
N VAL A 90 9.83 0.74 1.44
CA VAL A 90 9.04 -0.47 1.17
C VAL A 90 9.06 -1.42 2.36
N ALA A 91 10.22 -1.63 2.98
CA ALA A 91 10.32 -2.48 4.17
C ALA A 91 9.46 -1.93 5.33
N ALA A 92 9.52 -0.63 5.57
CA ALA A 92 8.74 0.02 6.61
C ALA A 92 7.23 -0.05 6.33
N GLN A 93 6.82 0.21 5.08
CA GLN A 93 5.44 0.08 4.64
C GLN A 93 4.93 -1.35 4.79
N ALA A 94 5.67 -2.34 4.30
CA ALA A 94 5.29 -3.75 4.39
C ALA A 94 5.22 -4.22 5.84
N LYS A 95 6.14 -3.78 6.71
CA LYS A 95 6.07 -4.04 8.15
C LYS A 95 4.80 -3.46 8.75
N ARG A 96 4.38 -2.25 8.37
CA ARG A 96 3.12 -1.67 8.86
C ARG A 96 1.91 -2.49 8.45
N ILE A 97 1.82 -2.87 7.18
CA ILE A 97 0.72 -3.68 6.66
C ILE A 97 0.68 -5.04 7.36
N HIS A 98 1.85 -5.64 7.60
CA HIS A 98 1.98 -6.89 8.33
C HIS A 98 1.52 -6.78 9.79
N MET A 99 1.81 -5.67 10.48
CA MET A 99 1.29 -5.41 11.83
C MET A 99 -0.24 -5.29 11.84
N LEU A 100 -0.82 -4.55 10.88
CA LEU A 100 -2.27 -4.41 10.73
C LEU A 100 -2.97 -5.75 10.48
N LEU A 101 -2.42 -6.56 9.56
CA LEU A 101 -2.92 -7.91 9.29
C LEU A 101 -2.78 -8.83 10.50
N GLY A 102 -1.70 -8.70 11.28
CA GLY A 102 -1.52 -9.45 12.52
C GLY A 102 -2.55 -9.09 13.60
N ALA A 103 -2.87 -7.81 13.76
CA ALA A 103 -3.91 -7.36 14.68
C ALA A 103 -5.30 -7.89 14.27
N ALA A 104 -5.65 -7.76 12.99
CA ALA A 104 -6.88 -8.29 12.42
C ALA A 104 -6.99 -9.83 12.58
N ALA A 105 -5.90 -10.56 12.30
CA ALA A 105 -5.85 -12.01 12.48
C ALA A 105 -6.10 -12.43 13.93
N ARG A 106 -5.47 -11.75 14.91
CA ARG A 106 -5.69 -12.01 16.34
C ARG A 106 -7.15 -11.80 16.73
N GLN A 107 -7.79 -10.74 16.21
CA GLN A 107 -9.21 -10.48 16.46
C GLN A 107 -10.10 -11.58 15.86
N ARG A 108 -9.82 -12.00 14.62
CA ARG A 108 -10.57 -13.04 13.93
C ARG A 108 -10.50 -14.40 14.64
N ILE A 109 -9.33 -14.75 15.18
CA ILE A 109 -9.13 -15.98 15.97
C ILE A 109 -9.83 -15.91 17.33
N ARG A 110 -9.79 -14.75 18.00
CA ARG A 110 -10.46 -14.53 19.31
C ARG A 110 -11.99 -14.45 19.19
N GLY A 111 -12.50 -13.88 18.09
CA GLY A 111 -13.91 -13.84 17.75
C GLY A 111 -14.40 -15.24 17.45
N THR A 112 -15.10 -15.86 18.39
CA THR A 112 -15.62 -17.22 18.33
C THR A 112 -16.48 -17.45 17.07
N GLY A 113 -15.88 -18.00 16.00
CA GLY A 113 -16.61 -18.50 14.83
C GLY A 113 -16.12 -18.10 13.42
N MET A 114 -14.99 -17.40 13.25
CA MET A 114 -14.57 -16.85 11.95
C MET A 114 -13.38 -17.57 11.26
N GLY A 115 -13.27 -18.89 11.43
CA GLY A 115 -12.26 -19.73 10.76
C GLY A 115 -11.17 -20.24 11.70
N THR A 116 -10.53 -21.34 11.32
CA THR A 116 -9.38 -21.92 12.02
C THR A 116 -8.15 -21.04 11.89
N GLU A 117 -7.21 -21.13 12.83
CA GLU A 117 -5.93 -20.42 12.77
C GLU A 117 -5.21 -20.62 11.42
N ALA A 118 -5.23 -21.86 10.90
CA ALA A 118 -4.62 -22.19 9.61
C ALA A 118 -5.30 -21.48 8.41
N GLU A 119 -6.63 -21.32 8.43
CA GLU A 119 -7.37 -20.60 7.39
C GLU A 119 -7.03 -19.11 7.41
N VAL A 120 -7.01 -18.51 8.60
CA VAL A 120 -6.63 -17.09 8.80
C VAL A 120 -5.20 -16.84 8.32
N GLU A 121 -4.28 -17.76 8.61
CA GLU A 121 -2.90 -17.65 8.16
C GLU A 121 -2.76 -17.76 6.64
N GLU A 122 -3.52 -18.63 5.99
CA GLU A 122 -3.56 -18.74 4.53
C GLU A 122 -4.16 -17.50 3.86
N ASP A 123 -5.20 -16.92 4.45
CA ASP A 123 -5.76 -15.64 4.03
C ASP A 123 -4.71 -14.53 4.03
N VAL A 124 -3.97 -14.38 5.13
CA VAL A 124 -2.90 -13.36 5.22
C VAL A 124 -1.79 -13.62 4.22
N ARG A 125 -1.37 -14.88 4.04
CA ARG A 125 -0.35 -15.26 3.06
C ARG A 125 -0.78 -14.86 1.64
N ARG A 126 -2.02 -15.15 1.27
CA ARG A 126 -2.58 -14.81 -0.04
C ARG A 126 -2.62 -13.31 -0.28
N ILE A 127 -3.00 -12.53 0.73
CA ILE A 127 -2.99 -11.07 0.65
C ILE A 127 -1.56 -10.54 0.44
N LEU A 128 -0.59 -11.01 1.22
CA LEU A 128 0.79 -10.53 1.14
C LEU A 128 1.49 -10.92 -0.17
N GLN A 129 1.20 -12.10 -0.73
CA GLN A 129 1.76 -12.53 -2.01
C GLN A 129 1.37 -11.61 -3.19
N ARG A 130 0.25 -10.91 -3.06
CA ARG A 130 -0.25 -9.98 -4.08
C ARG A 130 0.31 -8.56 -3.93
N ALA A 131 1.04 -8.28 -2.85
CA ALA A 131 1.70 -7.00 -2.65
C ALA A 131 2.72 -6.71 -3.76
N LEU A 132 2.57 -5.56 -4.40
CA LEU A 132 3.46 -4.99 -5.39
C LEU A 132 3.59 -3.50 -5.08
N PHE A 133 4.81 -2.99 -5.10
CA PHE A 133 5.12 -1.59 -4.80
C PHE A 133 5.93 -1.01 -5.96
N PRO A 134 5.30 -0.28 -6.89
CA PRO A 134 6.02 0.58 -7.81
C PRO A 134 6.72 1.69 -7.03
N LEU A 135 7.96 1.98 -7.39
CA LEU A 135 8.78 3.01 -6.75
C LEU A 135 9.35 3.89 -7.84
N LEU A 136 9.31 5.20 -7.63
CA LEU A 136 9.87 6.15 -8.57
C LEU A 136 11.15 6.73 -8.01
N PHE A 137 12.14 6.85 -8.89
CA PHE A 137 13.35 7.60 -8.65
C PHE A 137 13.44 8.68 -9.71
N VAL A 138 13.59 9.93 -9.26
CA VAL A 138 13.74 11.08 -10.14
C VAL A 138 15.12 11.67 -9.92
N GLN A 139 15.92 11.66 -10.98
CA GLN A 139 17.23 12.31 -11.00
C GLN A 139 17.28 13.23 -12.21
N THR A 140 17.61 14.50 -11.96
CA THR A 140 17.62 15.57 -12.95
C THR A 140 16.29 15.66 -13.72
N ASP A 141 16.27 15.18 -14.96
CA ASP A 141 15.09 15.15 -15.82
C ASP A 141 14.53 13.74 -16.01
N THR A 142 15.24 12.70 -15.56
CA THR A 142 14.93 11.30 -15.86
C THR A 142 14.14 10.68 -14.71
N TRP A 143 13.05 10.01 -15.08
CA TRP A 143 12.17 9.31 -14.17
C TRP A 143 12.34 7.81 -14.39
N THR A 144 12.77 7.10 -13.37
CA THR A 144 13.03 5.68 -13.38
C THR A 144 12.05 5.00 -12.44
N VAL A 145 11.49 3.86 -12.87
CA VAL A 145 10.62 3.05 -12.03
C VAL A 145 11.31 1.75 -11.64
N TYR A 146 11.16 1.40 -10.37
CA TYR A 146 11.47 0.10 -9.82
C TYR A 146 10.18 -0.60 -9.44
N LEU A 147 10.21 -1.92 -9.43
CA LEU A 147 9.14 -2.73 -8.85
C LEU A 147 9.69 -3.46 -7.64
N ALA A 148 8.96 -3.42 -6.53
CA ALA A 148 9.29 -4.20 -5.36
C ALA A 148 8.16 -5.14 -4.96
N ARG A 149 8.54 -6.31 -4.45
CA ARG A 149 7.62 -7.27 -3.81
C ARG A 149 8.17 -7.67 -2.44
N VAL A 150 7.27 -8.21 -1.62
CA VAL A 150 7.63 -8.72 -0.30
C VAL A 150 7.28 -10.19 -0.19
N SER A 151 8.15 -10.94 0.50
CA SER A 151 7.93 -12.34 0.80
C SER A 151 8.15 -12.59 2.29
N LEU A 152 7.35 -13.49 2.86
CA LEU A 152 7.58 -14.01 4.21
C LEU A 152 8.92 -14.76 4.24
N VAL A 153 9.70 -14.58 5.30
CA VAL A 153 10.91 -15.37 5.55
C VAL A 153 10.52 -16.58 6.41
N ASP A 154 11.03 -17.77 6.06
CA ASP A 154 10.77 -19.03 6.77
C ASP A 154 9.28 -19.34 6.97
N ASN A 155 8.41 -18.80 6.11
CA ASN A 155 6.95 -18.84 6.24
C ASN A 155 6.41 -18.32 7.60
N ALA A 156 7.21 -17.56 8.35
CA ALA A 156 6.81 -17.00 9.62
C ALA A 156 5.72 -15.93 9.40
N LEU A 157 4.53 -16.20 9.94
CA LEU A 157 3.32 -15.41 9.74
C LEU A 157 3.26 -14.18 10.66
N PRO A 158 2.38 -13.21 10.37
CA PRO A 158 2.21 -12.03 11.22
C PRO A 158 1.71 -12.32 12.63
N SER A 159 1.04 -13.45 12.85
CA SER A 159 0.75 -13.99 14.19
C SER A 159 2.03 -14.21 15.01
N THR A 160 3.13 -14.55 14.34
CA THR A 160 4.45 -14.86 14.93
C THR A 160 5.47 -13.71 14.85
N GLY A 161 5.12 -12.59 14.19
CA GLY A 161 6.04 -11.45 14.01
C GLY A 161 7.24 -11.73 13.11
N GLY A 162 7.09 -12.67 12.17
CA GLY A 162 8.15 -13.11 11.25
C GLY A 162 8.75 -11.97 10.40
N PRO A 163 10.04 -12.03 10.04
CA PRO A 163 10.64 -11.02 9.21
C PRO A 163 10.11 -11.08 7.77
N LEU A 164 9.97 -9.91 7.14
CA LEU A 164 9.68 -9.78 5.72
C LEU A 164 10.98 -9.55 4.95
N ARG A 165 11.06 -10.14 3.75
CA ARG A 165 12.12 -9.84 2.78
C ARG A 165 11.56 -8.97 1.66
N VAL A 166 12.22 -7.86 1.39
CA VAL A 166 11.93 -6.99 0.24
C VAL A 166 12.80 -7.41 -0.93
N HIS A 167 12.18 -7.58 -2.10
CA HIS A 167 12.84 -7.82 -3.37
C HIS A 167 12.57 -6.64 -4.29
N ILE A 168 13.61 -5.88 -4.64
CA ILE A 168 13.53 -4.80 -5.63
C ILE A 168 14.09 -5.32 -6.94
N TYR A 169 13.26 -5.39 -7.98
CA TYR A 169 13.64 -5.82 -9.32
C TYR A 169 14.40 -4.73 -10.08
N THR A 170 14.92 -5.09 -11.26
CA THR A 170 15.61 -4.17 -12.17
C THR A 170 14.73 -2.97 -12.54
N SER A 171 15.36 -1.80 -12.62
CA SER A 171 14.74 -0.53 -13.02
C SER A 171 14.49 -0.46 -14.53
N PHE A 172 13.55 0.39 -14.91
CA PHE A 172 13.39 0.85 -16.29
C PHE A 172 13.07 2.34 -16.33
N VAL A 173 13.55 3.02 -17.38
CA VAL A 173 13.28 4.45 -17.58
C VAL A 173 11.83 4.62 -18.01
N LEU A 174 11.06 5.36 -17.19
CA LEU A 174 9.67 5.69 -17.44
C LEU A 174 9.53 6.85 -18.44
N GLY A 175 10.46 7.80 -18.39
CA GLY A 175 10.49 8.96 -19.29
C GLY A 175 11.45 10.05 -18.82
N SER A 176 11.45 11.20 -19.50
CA SER A 176 12.31 12.33 -19.16
C SER A 176 11.62 13.67 -19.41
N THR A 177 11.92 14.69 -18.61
CA THR A 177 11.42 16.05 -18.80
C THR A 177 12.30 16.90 -19.72
N SER A 178 13.38 16.34 -20.28
CA SER A 178 14.34 17.05 -21.16
C SER A 178 13.84 17.31 -22.57
N SER A 179 12.79 16.62 -23.01
CA SER A 179 12.26 16.73 -24.37
C SER A 179 10.75 16.53 -24.39
N ILE A 180 10.08 17.08 -25.40
CA ILE A 180 8.63 16.92 -25.57
C ILE A 180 8.25 15.43 -25.67
N VAL A 181 8.99 14.64 -26.46
CA VAL A 181 8.75 13.20 -26.59
C VAL A 181 8.95 12.51 -25.24
N GLY A 182 10.01 12.83 -24.50
CA GLY A 182 10.26 12.31 -23.16
C GLY A 182 9.11 12.62 -22.19
N ILE A 183 8.56 13.84 -22.26
CA ILE A 183 7.44 14.26 -21.43
C ILE A 183 6.18 13.46 -21.76
N TYR A 184 5.86 13.26 -23.05
CA TYR A 184 4.71 12.43 -23.43
C TYR A 184 4.87 10.96 -23.02
N THR A 185 6.09 10.41 -23.13
CA THR A 185 6.39 9.05 -22.62
C THR A 185 6.20 8.99 -21.11
N LEU A 186 6.73 9.97 -20.38
CA LEU A 186 6.58 10.07 -18.92
C LEU A 186 5.11 10.15 -18.51
N LEU A 187 4.32 11.04 -19.15
CA LEU A 187 2.89 11.18 -18.87
C LEU A 187 2.12 9.89 -19.15
N SER A 188 2.45 9.20 -20.25
CA SER A 188 1.82 7.91 -20.58
C SER A 188 2.15 6.85 -19.53
N GLY A 189 3.41 6.76 -19.10
CA GLY A 189 3.84 5.84 -18.05
C GLY A 189 3.22 6.13 -16.69
N LEU A 190 3.15 7.41 -16.30
CA LEU A 190 2.45 7.83 -15.09
C LEU A 190 0.95 7.51 -15.17
N GLY A 191 0.33 7.64 -16.35
CA GLY A 191 -1.06 7.23 -16.58
C GLY A 191 -1.30 5.75 -16.29
N VAL A 192 -0.40 4.87 -16.74
CA VAL A 192 -0.46 3.42 -16.43
C VAL A 192 -0.31 3.18 -14.93
N LEU A 193 0.59 3.88 -14.26
CA LEU A 193 0.77 3.77 -12.81
C LEU A 193 -0.48 4.24 -12.05
N LEU A 194 -1.08 5.36 -12.45
CA LEU A 194 -2.31 5.88 -11.83
C LEU A 194 -3.49 4.94 -12.04
N ASP A 195 -3.66 4.37 -13.23
CA ASP A 195 -4.67 3.34 -13.50
C ASP A 195 -4.49 2.16 -12.55
N TRP A 196 -3.26 1.64 -12.44
CA TRP A 196 -2.92 0.57 -11.50
C TRP A 196 -3.21 0.93 -10.02
N VAL A 197 -2.92 2.17 -9.60
CA VAL A 197 -3.23 2.65 -8.23
C VAL A 197 -4.74 2.63 -7.97
N THR A 198 -5.53 3.11 -8.93
CA THR A 198 -6.99 3.21 -8.77
C THR A 198 -7.71 1.88 -8.94
N THR A 199 -7.10 0.90 -9.59
CA THR A 199 -7.66 -0.43 -9.86
C THR A 199 -7.05 -1.50 -8.97
N GLU A 200 -5.87 -2.00 -9.30
CA GLU A 200 -5.27 -3.18 -8.66
C GLU A 200 -4.82 -2.91 -7.22
N TYR A 201 -4.19 -1.76 -6.98
CA TYR A 201 -3.78 -1.39 -5.62
C TYR A 201 -4.97 -1.16 -4.70
N ARG A 202 -6.04 -0.54 -5.24
CA ARG A 202 -7.32 -0.39 -4.54
C ARG A 202 -7.93 -1.74 -4.18
N ARG A 203 -8.09 -2.65 -5.14
CA ARG A 203 -8.64 -4.00 -4.90
C ARG A 203 -7.81 -4.77 -3.87
N TRP A 204 -6.49 -4.60 -3.89
CA TRP A 204 -5.62 -5.21 -2.89
C TRP A 204 -5.86 -4.65 -1.49
N TRP A 205 -6.07 -3.33 -1.34
CA TRP A 205 -6.44 -2.75 -0.05
C TRP A 205 -7.83 -3.15 0.41
N GLU A 206 -8.79 -3.22 -0.50
CA GLU A 206 -10.13 -3.73 -0.21
C GLU A 206 -10.07 -5.16 0.34
N ALA A 207 -9.21 -6.03 -0.20
CA ALA A 207 -8.99 -7.37 0.33
C ALA A 207 -8.41 -7.38 1.77
N ILE A 208 -7.54 -6.42 2.12
CA ILE A 208 -7.04 -6.27 3.51
C ILE A 208 -8.19 -5.86 4.44
N LEU A 209 -9.04 -4.92 4.00
CA LEU A 209 -10.17 -4.44 4.79
C LEU A 209 -11.26 -5.51 4.93
N ASP A 210 -11.56 -6.26 3.87
CA ASP A 210 -12.50 -7.38 3.89
C ASP A 210 -12.03 -8.45 4.89
N PHE A 211 -10.74 -8.77 4.89
CA PHE A 211 -10.15 -9.66 5.88
C PHE A 211 -10.31 -9.14 7.32
N ALA A 212 -10.05 -7.85 7.56
CA ALA A 212 -10.16 -7.25 8.88
C ALA A 212 -11.61 -7.16 9.39
N GLU A 213 -12.56 -6.94 8.49
CA GLU A 213 -14.01 -6.96 8.77
C GLU A 213 -14.57 -8.40 8.86
N GLY A 214 -13.73 -9.37 8.55
CA GLY A 214 -14.03 -10.78 8.58
C GLY A 214 -14.93 -11.29 7.45
N LYS A 215 -15.03 -10.53 6.36
CA LYS A 215 -15.72 -10.89 5.12
C LYS A 215 -14.90 -11.91 4.32
N GLU A 216 -15.54 -12.57 3.35
CA GLU A 216 -14.80 -13.35 2.36
C GLU A 216 -13.88 -12.43 1.56
N ILE A 217 -12.61 -12.81 1.46
CA ILE A 217 -11.66 -12.12 0.59
C ILE A 217 -12.09 -12.42 -0.85
N GLY A 218 -12.56 -11.40 -1.56
CA GLY A 218 -12.98 -11.55 -2.95
C GLY A 218 -11.91 -12.28 -3.79
N VAL A 219 -12.35 -13.09 -4.77
CA VAL A 219 -11.45 -13.70 -5.75
C VAL A 219 -10.88 -12.55 -6.57
N VAL A 220 -9.71 -12.09 -6.19
CA VAL A 220 -9.05 -11.05 -6.94
C VAL A 220 -8.29 -11.74 -8.06
N GLY A 221 -8.86 -11.64 -9.27
CA GLY A 221 -8.34 -12.25 -10.50
C GLY A 221 -6.94 -11.79 -10.87
#